data_AF-A0A3D6CX53-F1
#
_entry.id   AF-A0A3D6CX53-F1
#
_cell.length_a   1.000
_cell.length_b   1.000
_cell.length_c   1.000
_cell.angle_alpha   90.00
_cell.angle_beta   90.00
_cell.angle_gamma   90.00
#
_symmetry.space_group_name_H-M   'P 1'
#
loop_
_entity.id
_entity.type
_entity.pdbx_description
1 polymer ?
#
loop_
_entity_poly.entity_id
_entity_poly.type
_entity_poly.pdbx_seq_one_letter_code
_entity_poly.pdbx_strand_id
1 'polypeptide(L)'
;MKKITIQTVFSGWMAIGLVTTTQGEEKIDFARQVKPILESTCLSCHNPDNIKGELLLDTRVNALIGGEYGPVIEPGKPDESSLYTLTILDPDDDDIMPPKGDPLSKEQTDILKHWIEQGAEWPEDIVLKTAQKVDFVADVQPVLELNCVSCHREGHAEGGLQLDIREKAFAGGKAGKAIIPGRSGLSSLYTFTILPEDHDDLMPP
;
A
#
# COMPACT_ATOMS: atom_id res chain seq x y z
N MET A 1 -18.43 63.50 46.48
CA MET A 1 -18.39 62.02 46.46
C MET A 1 -19.01 61.53 45.16
N LYS A 2 -18.31 60.58 44.50
CA LYS A 2 -18.71 59.71 43.36
C LYS A 2 -18.85 60.35 41.96
N LYS A 3 -17.80 60.12 41.16
CA LYS A 3 -17.79 60.09 39.68
C LYS A 3 -18.61 58.89 39.19
N ILE A 4 -19.42 59.03 38.14
CA ILE A 4 -19.87 57.88 37.33
C ILE A 4 -19.83 58.28 35.85
N THR A 5 -18.93 57.63 35.13
CA THR A 5 -18.65 57.73 33.70
C THR A 5 -19.56 56.76 32.95
N ILE A 6 -20.19 57.20 31.86
CA ILE A 6 -20.97 56.33 30.96
C ILE A 6 -19.99 55.61 30.04
N GLN A 7 -19.90 54.29 30.15
CA GLN A 7 -19.16 53.43 29.21
C GLN A 7 -20.09 52.96 28.10
N THR A 8 -19.64 53.17 26.86
CA THR A 8 -20.18 52.64 25.61
C THR A 8 -19.94 51.14 25.51
N VAL A 9 -21.00 50.39 25.19
CA VAL A 9 -20.93 48.96 24.84
C VAL A 9 -20.47 48.81 23.40
N PHE A 10 -19.34 48.14 23.18
CA PHE A 10 -18.91 47.63 21.87
C PHE A 10 -19.15 46.11 21.86
N SER A 11 -20.14 45.68 21.08
CA SER A 11 -20.36 44.27 20.75
C SER A 11 -19.26 43.79 19.79
N GLY A 12 -18.27 43.07 20.31
CA GLY A 12 -17.25 42.39 19.50
C GLY A 12 -17.75 41.03 19.03
N TRP A 13 -17.96 40.87 17.72
CA TRP A 13 -18.12 39.57 17.08
C TRP A 13 -16.76 38.88 16.98
N MET A 14 -16.61 37.75 17.66
CA MET A 14 -15.43 36.90 17.59
C MET A 14 -15.60 35.93 16.41
N ALA A 15 -14.94 36.22 15.30
CA ALA A 15 -14.86 35.30 14.16
C ALA A 15 -13.90 34.15 14.51
N ILE A 16 -14.45 32.94 14.68
CA ILE A 16 -13.68 31.70 14.81
C ILE A 16 -13.21 31.32 13.41
N GLY A 17 -11.93 31.53 13.12
CA GLY A 17 -11.30 31.04 11.89
C GLY A 17 -11.14 29.52 11.96
N LEU A 18 -11.79 28.80 11.04
CA LEU A 18 -11.51 27.38 10.81
C LEU A 18 -10.09 27.26 10.26
N VAL A 19 -9.18 26.68 11.04
CA VAL A 19 -7.90 26.18 10.53
C VAL A 19 -8.18 24.82 9.89
N THR A 20 -8.35 24.79 8.57
CA THR A 20 -8.36 23.54 7.80
C THR A 20 -6.92 23.06 7.67
N THR A 21 -6.54 22.06 8.45
CA THR A 21 -5.28 21.33 8.24
C THR A 21 -5.38 20.59 6.91
N THR A 22 -4.70 21.08 5.88
CA THR A 22 -4.50 20.31 4.65
C THR A 22 -3.57 19.15 4.97
N GLN A 23 -4.12 17.95 5.04
CA GLN A 23 -3.37 16.72 5.17
C GLN A 23 -2.68 16.48 3.82
N GLY A 24 -1.39 16.80 3.73
CA GLY A 24 -0.59 16.53 2.53
C GLY A 24 -0.55 15.03 2.27
N GLU A 25 -0.68 14.63 1.01
CA GLU A 25 -0.53 13.24 0.59
C GLU A 25 0.85 12.72 1.00
N GLU A 26 0.87 11.55 1.63
CA GLU A 26 2.09 10.88 2.06
C GLU A 26 2.92 10.49 0.83
N LYS A 27 4.24 10.68 0.91
CA LYS A 27 5.16 10.32 -0.17
C LYS A 27 5.15 8.80 -0.36
N ILE A 28 4.97 8.33 -1.59
CA ILE A 28 5.01 6.90 -1.91
C ILE A 28 6.43 6.37 -1.74
N ASP A 29 6.58 5.31 -0.94
CA ASP A 29 7.81 4.53 -0.84
C ASP A 29 7.84 3.48 -1.95
N PHE A 30 8.71 3.67 -2.94
CA PHE A 30 8.85 2.74 -4.06
C PHE A 30 9.13 1.31 -3.60
N ALA A 31 10.07 1.11 -2.67
CA ALA A 31 10.52 -0.22 -2.26
C ALA A 31 9.41 -0.98 -1.52
N ARG A 32 8.59 -0.28 -0.74
CA ARG A 32 7.53 -0.89 0.06
C ARG A 32 6.20 -1.02 -0.67
N GLN A 33 5.86 -0.06 -1.54
CA GLN A 33 4.52 0.06 -2.11
C GLN A 33 4.46 -0.25 -3.60
N VAL A 34 5.43 0.22 -4.39
CA VAL A 34 5.41 0.08 -5.86
C VAL A 34 6.08 -1.21 -6.32
N LYS A 35 7.28 -1.48 -5.80
CA LYS A 35 8.09 -2.67 -6.11
C LYS A 35 7.28 -3.96 -6.03
N PRO A 36 6.53 -4.26 -4.95
CA PRO A 36 5.76 -5.50 -4.86
C PRO A 36 4.70 -5.63 -5.96
N ILE A 37 4.07 -4.53 -6.37
CA ILE A 37 3.04 -4.52 -7.43
C ILE A 37 3.70 -4.87 -8.78
N LEU A 38 4.80 -4.21 -9.11
CA LEU A 38 5.52 -4.46 -10.36
C LEU A 38 6.09 -5.88 -10.41
N GLU A 39 6.67 -6.35 -9.32
CA GLU A 39 7.24 -7.71 -9.21
C GLU A 39 6.17 -8.80 -9.32
N SER A 40 4.98 -8.61 -8.73
CA SER A 40 3.92 -9.61 -8.74
C SER A 40 3.12 -9.66 -10.03
N THR A 41 3.00 -8.52 -10.71
CA THR A 41 2.02 -8.35 -11.79
C THR A 41 2.66 -8.15 -13.15
N CYS A 42 3.74 -7.37 -13.23
CA CYS A 42 4.34 -6.98 -14.50
C CYS A 42 5.47 -7.93 -14.93
N LEU A 43 6.28 -8.39 -13.96
CA LEU A 43 7.48 -9.18 -14.24
C LEU A 43 7.24 -10.64 -14.63
N SER A 44 6.00 -11.06 -14.89
CA SER A 44 5.76 -12.34 -15.59
C SER A 44 6.01 -12.23 -17.10
N CYS A 45 5.87 -11.02 -17.66
CA CYS A 45 5.91 -10.73 -19.09
C CYS A 45 6.89 -9.62 -19.52
N HIS A 46 7.42 -8.84 -18.58
CA HIS A 46 8.30 -7.69 -18.85
C HIS A 46 9.63 -7.81 -18.09
N ASN A 47 10.34 -8.92 -18.32
CA ASN A 47 11.58 -9.27 -17.64
C ASN A 47 12.61 -9.81 -18.67
N PRO A 48 13.91 -9.97 -18.30
CA PRO A 48 14.95 -10.40 -19.24
C PRO A 48 14.70 -11.76 -19.94
N ASP A 49 13.93 -12.66 -19.32
CA ASP A 49 13.58 -13.97 -19.88
C ASP A 49 12.31 -13.94 -20.75
N ASN A 50 11.49 -12.89 -20.63
CA ASN A 50 10.25 -12.71 -21.38
C ASN A 50 9.98 -11.20 -21.57
N ILE A 51 10.23 -10.68 -22.77
CA ILE A 51 10.22 -9.24 -23.08
C ILE A 51 9.03 -8.91 -24.00
N LYS A 52 7.81 -9.02 -23.49
CA LYS A 52 6.63 -8.67 -24.28
C LYS A 52 6.58 -7.17 -24.56
N GLY A 53 6.19 -6.81 -25.79
CA GLY A 53 6.12 -5.42 -26.25
C GLY A 53 7.48 -4.71 -26.16
N GLU A 54 8.58 -5.45 -26.26
CA GLU A 54 9.96 -4.96 -26.13
C GLU A 54 10.25 -4.21 -24.82
N LEU A 55 9.40 -4.39 -23.80
CA LEU A 55 9.47 -3.67 -22.54
C LEU A 55 10.16 -4.50 -21.45
N LEU A 56 11.15 -3.89 -20.81
CA LEU A 56 11.84 -4.39 -19.63
C LEU A 56 11.54 -3.51 -18.41
N LEU A 57 11.01 -4.11 -17.34
CA LEU A 57 10.67 -3.42 -16.09
C LEU A 57 11.53 -3.90 -14.92
N ASP A 58 12.63 -4.60 -15.14
CA ASP A 58 13.50 -5.09 -14.07
C ASP A 58 14.35 -3.98 -13.43
N THR A 59 14.68 -2.91 -14.16
CA THR A 59 15.45 -1.77 -13.64
C THR A 59 14.81 -0.44 -14.04
N ARG A 60 15.11 0.62 -13.27
CA ARG A 60 14.69 1.99 -13.61
C ARG A 60 15.14 2.40 -15.01
N VAL A 61 16.40 2.12 -15.36
CA VAL A 61 16.97 2.50 -16.65
C VAL A 61 16.18 1.87 -17.78
N ASN A 62 15.90 0.57 -17.68
CA ASN A 62 15.12 -0.16 -18.68
C ASN A 62 13.68 0.37 -18.76
N ALA A 63 13.03 0.60 -17.62
CA ALA A 63 11.67 1.11 -17.58
C ALA A 63 11.53 2.51 -18.21
N LEU A 64 12.56 3.36 -18.10
CA LEU A 64 12.59 4.70 -18.71
C LEU A 64 12.94 4.69 -20.20
N ILE A 65 13.58 3.63 -20.71
CA ILE A 65 13.76 3.44 -22.17
C ILE A 65 12.39 3.20 -22.84
N GLY A 66 11.49 2.51 -22.14
CA GLY A 66 10.17 2.16 -22.65
C GLY A 66 10.16 0.85 -23.44
N GLY A 67 9.09 0.65 -24.22
CA GLY A 67 8.92 -0.53 -25.07
C GLY A 67 8.62 -0.17 -26.52
N GLU A 68 8.04 -1.12 -27.25
CA GLU A 68 7.67 -1.01 -28.67
C GLU A 68 6.86 0.26 -28.98
N TYR A 69 6.01 0.69 -28.04
CA TYR A 69 5.12 1.85 -28.18
C TYR A 69 5.67 3.15 -27.56
N GLY A 70 6.95 3.17 -27.15
CA GLY A 70 7.60 4.33 -26.53
C GLY A 70 7.65 4.28 -25.00
N PRO A 71 7.83 5.44 -24.34
CA PRO A 71 7.93 5.52 -22.88
C PRO A 71 6.69 4.97 -22.19
N VAL A 72 6.89 4.22 -21.11
CA VAL A 72 5.78 3.65 -20.32
C VAL A 72 5.54 4.38 -19.00
N ILE A 73 6.51 5.18 -18.56
CA ILE A 73 6.45 6.02 -17.38
C ILE A 73 6.83 7.44 -17.80
N GLU A 74 5.88 8.37 -17.66
CA GLU A 74 6.06 9.81 -17.82
C GLU A 74 5.98 10.47 -16.43
N PRO A 75 7.11 10.80 -15.79
CA PRO A 75 7.13 11.38 -14.46
C PRO A 75 6.24 12.62 -14.32
N GLY A 76 5.35 12.62 -13.34
CA GLY A 76 4.37 13.67 -13.08
C GLY A 76 3.09 13.58 -13.92
N LYS A 77 2.98 12.58 -14.80
CA LYS A 77 1.89 12.47 -15.78
C LYS A 77 1.33 11.04 -15.86
N PRO A 78 0.51 10.62 -14.88
CA PRO A 78 -0.07 9.28 -14.87
C PRO A 78 -0.91 9.01 -16.12
N ASP A 79 -1.68 10.00 -16.59
CA ASP A 79 -2.58 9.84 -17.74
C ASP A 79 -1.83 9.75 -19.09
N GLU A 80 -0.54 10.12 -19.12
CA GLU A 80 0.37 9.92 -20.27
C GLU A 80 1.27 8.67 -20.08
N SER A 81 1.14 7.95 -18.96
CA SER A 81 1.97 6.79 -18.63
C SER A 81 1.23 5.48 -18.89
N SER A 82 1.60 4.76 -19.94
CA SER A 82 0.95 3.48 -20.30
C SER A 82 1.09 2.40 -19.22
N LEU A 83 2.13 2.46 -18.38
CA LEU A 83 2.25 1.59 -17.21
C LEU A 83 1.07 1.71 -16.25
N TYR A 84 0.43 2.88 -16.16
CA TYR A 84 -0.77 3.08 -15.35
C TYR A 84 -2.04 2.93 -16.18
N THR A 85 -2.15 3.60 -17.34
CA THR A 85 -3.42 3.67 -18.07
C THR A 85 -3.89 2.30 -18.57
N LEU A 86 -2.98 1.40 -18.96
CA LEU A 86 -3.35 0.04 -19.37
C LEU A 86 -3.83 -0.84 -18.20
N THR A 87 -3.53 -0.47 -16.94
CA THR A 87 -3.94 -1.23 -15.75
C THR A 87 -5.35 -0.88 -15.27
N ILE A 88 -5.94 0.18 -15.80
CA ILE A 88 -7.27 0.69 -15.42
C ILE A 88 -8.30 0.56 -16.56
N LEU A 89 -7.93 -0.09 -17.66
CA LEU A 89 -8.86 -0.41 -18.74
C LEU A 89 -9.94 -1.39 -18.26
N ASP A 90 -11.00 -1.51 -19.06
CA ASP A 90 -12.06 -2.48 -18.79
C ASP A 90 -11.52 -3.91 -18.84
N PRO A 91 -11.99 -4.85 -17.99
CA PRO A 91 -11.47 -6.22 -17.94
C PRO A 91 -11.54 -7.01 -19.26
N ASP A 92 -12.40 -6.58 -20.18
CA ASP A 92 -12.60 -7.20 -21.49
C ASP A 92 -11.81 -6.48 -22.62
N ASP A 93 -11.02 -5.46 -22.28
CA ASP A 93 -10.18 -4.74 -23.24
C ASP A 93 -8.96 -5.61 -23.64
N ASP A 94 -8.63 -5.65 -24.93
CA ASP A 94 -7.53 -6.47 -25.45
C ASP A 94 -6.15 -5.99 -24.97
N ASP A 95 -6.03 -4.69 -24.62
CA ASP A 95 -4.78 -4.06 -24.20
C ASP A 95 -4.63 -3.99 -22.66
N ILE A 96 -5.60 -4.51 -21.89
CA ILE A 96 -5.54 -4.48 -20.43
C ILE A 96 -4.30 -5.22 -19.91
N MET A 97 -3.67 -4.62 -18.91
CA MET A 97 -2.56 -5.21 -18.17
C MET A 97 -2.94 -5.48 -16.70
N PRO A 98 -2.72 -6.70 -16.19
CA PRO A 98 -2.15 -7.86 -16.87
C PRO A 98 -3.17 -8.54 -17.82
N PRO A 99 -2.72 -9.15 -18.93
CA PRO A 99 -3.61 -9.80 -19.91
C PRO A 99 -4.17 -11.14 -19.41
N LYS A 100 -3.61 -11.66 -18.30
CA LYS A 100 -4.04 -12.89 -17.64
C LYS A 100 -3.89 -12.72 -16.13
N GLY A 101 -4.86 -13.26 -15.39
CA GLY A 101 -4.93 -13.14 -13.94
C GLY A 101 -5.90 -12.04 -13.53
N ASP A 102 -5.93 -11.75 -12.23
CA ASP A 102 -6.82 -10.72 -11.71
C ASP A 102 -6.29 -9.31 -12.05
N PRO A 103 -7.17 -8.37 -12.43
CA PRO A 103 -6.82 -6.96 -12.53
C PRO A 103 -6.24 -6.43 -11.21
N LEU A 104 -5.46 -5.36 -11.30
CA LEU A 104 -4.98 -4.68 -10.11
C LEU A 104 -6.18 -4.15 -9.31
N SER A 105 -6.09 -4.26 -7.99
CA SER A 105 -7.07 -3.62 -7.11
C SER A 105 -6.98 -2.09 -7.21
N LYS A 106 -8.06 -1.41 -6.81
CA LYS A 106 -8.10 0.06 -6.79
C LYS A 106 -6.97 0.67 -5.96
N GLU A 107 -6.64 0.06 -4.82
CA GLU A 107 -5.52 0.53 -3.97
C GLU A 107 -4.17 0.41 -4.69
N GLN A 108 -3.95 -0.67 -5.44
CA GLN A 108 -2.72 -0.84 -6.21
C GLN A 108 -2.62 0.16 -7.37
N THR A 109 -3.70 0.39 -8.10
CA THR A 109 -3.70 1.38 -9.20
C THR A 109 -3.56 2.80 -8.68
N ASP A 110 -4.13 3.12 -7.52
CA ASP A 110 -3.93 4.42 -6.84
C ASP A 110 -2.48 4.61 -6.39
N ILE A 111 -1.82 3.58 -5.86
CA ILE A 111 -0.38 3.63 -5.53
C ILE A 111 0.45 3.93 -6.78
N LEU A 112 0.20 3.23 -7.90
CA LEU A 112 0.92 3.48 -9.15
C LEU A 112 0.69 4.90 -9.67
N LYS A 113 -0.57 5.35 -9.65
CA LYS A 113 -0.94 6.71 -10.05
C LYS A 113 -0.20 7.76 -9.25
N HIS A 114 -0.32 7.72 -7.92
CA HIS A 114 0.30 8.70 -7.04
C HIS A 114 1.83 8.66 -7.13
N TRP A 115 2.42 7.48 -7.25
CA TRP A 115 3.85 7.35 -7.46
C TRP A 115 4.30 8.07 -8.73
N ILE A 116 3.59 7.90 -9.85
CA ILE A 116 3.90 8.59 -11.10
C ILE A 116 3.68 10.10 -10.97
N GLU A 117 2.57 10.54 -10.37
CA GLU A 117 2.29 11.96 -10.10
C GLU A 117 3.39 12.62 -9.26
N GLN A 118 3.96 11.89 -8.30
CA GLN A 118 5.07 12.33 -7.45
C GLN A 118 6.44 12.27 -8.16
N GLY A 119 6.48 11.98 -9.46
CA GLY A 119 7.70 12.00 -10.27
C GLY A 119 8.34 10.63 -10.49
N ALA A 120 7.61 9.54 -10.19
CA ALA A 120 8.05 8.16 -10.41
C ALA A 120 9.45 7.87 -9.85
N GLU A 121 9.74 8.34 -8.63
CA GLU A 121 11.04 8.09 -7.99
C GLU A 121 11.26 6.57 -7.83
N TRP A 122 12.33 6.07 -8.43
CA TRP A 122 12.76 4.68 -8.32
C TRP A 122 14.27 4.67 -8.05
N PRO A 123 14.73 4.12 -6.90
CA PRO A 123 16.16 4.02 -6.59
C PRO A 123 16.94 3.16 -7.60
N GLU A 124 18.10 3.64 -8.07
CA GLU A 124 18.90 2.96 -9.09
C GLU A 124 19.49 1.61 -8.65
N ASP A 125 19.60 1.40 -7.34
CA ASP A 125 20.10 0.17 -6.72
C ASP A 125 19.02 -0.92 -6.59
N ILE A 126 17.75 -0.59 -6.86
CA ILE A 126 16.67 -1.58 -6.82
C ILE A 126 16.46 -2.20 -8.20
N VAL A 127 16.86 -3.46 -8.29
CA VAL A 127 16.51 -4.37 -9.39
C VAL A 127 15.30 -5.21 -8.98
N LEU A 128 14.21 -5.09 -9.73
CA LEU A 128 13.01 -5.88 -9.52
C LEU A 128 13.23 -7.32 -9.96
N LYS A 129 12.64 -8.25 -9.23
CA LYS A 129 12.67 -9.68 -9.53
C LYS A 129 11.25 -10.21 -9.55
N THR A 130 10.94 -11.14 -10.44
CA THR A 130 9.62 -11.77 -10.48
C THR A 130 9.27 -12.28 -9.08
N ALA A 131 8.17 -11.77 -8.51
CA ALA A 131 7.78 -12.16 -7.17
C ALA A 131 7.40 -13.64 -7.18
N GLN A 132 7.86 -14.37 -6.17
CA GLN A 132 7.26 -15.66 -5.88
C GLN A 132 5.86 -15.38 -5.33
N LYS A 133 4.81 -15.80 -6.05
CA LYS A 133 3.45 -15.71 -5.53
C LYS A 133 3.39 -16.55 -4.26
N VAL A 134 3.09 -15.89 -3.15
CA VAL A 134 2.79 -16.54 -1.88
C VAL A 134 1.35 -17.02 -1.96
N ASP A 135 1.15 -18.33 -1.85
CA ASP A 135 -0.18 -18.92 -1.73
C ASP A 135 -0.55 -18.94 -0.24
N PHE A 136 -1.70 -18.34 0.10
CA PHE A 136 -2.08 -18.25 1.51
C PHE A 136 -2.25 -19.64 2.13
N VAL A 137 -2.90 -20.58 1.44
CA VAL A 137 -3.23 -21.89 2.01
C VAL A 137 -1.99 -22.77 2.13
N ALA A 138 -1.10 -22.73 1.14
CA ALA A 138 0.11 -23.54 1.13
C ALA A 138 1.23 -22.94 1.99
N ASP A 139 1.40 -21.62 1.99
CA ASP A 139 2.60 -20.99 2.53
C ASP A 139 2.35 -20.23 3.86
N VAL A 140 1.16 -19.65 4.06
CA VAL A 140 0.89 -18.76 5.20
C VAL A 140 0.04 -19.44 6.28
N GLN A 141 -1.03 -20.12 5.87
CA GLN A 141 -1.97 -20.77 6.78
C GLN A 141 -1.28 -21.77 7.73
N PRO A 142 -0.35 -22.65 7.29
CA PRO A 142 0.32 -23.56 8.21
C PRO A 142 1.15 -22.83 9.27
N VAL A 143 1.74 -21.67 8.92
CA VAL A 143 2.49 -20.84 9.87
C VAL A 143 1.56 -20.27 10.93
N LEU A 144 0.40 -19.74 10.53
CA LEU A 144 -0.59 -19.20 11.47
C LEU A 144 -1.19 -20.30 12.35
N GLU A 145 -1.53 -21.45 11.78
CA GLU A 145 -2.09 -22.59 12.52
C GLU A 145 -1.13 -23.12 13.57
N LEU A 146 0.17 -23.21 13.23
CA LEU A 146 1.19 -23.72 14.12
C LEU A 146 1.53 -22.76 15.26
N ASN A 147 1.59 -21.45 14.97
CA ASN A 147 2.19 -20.49 15.90
C ASN A 147 1.20 -19.51 16.54
N CYS A 148 0.00 -19.34 15.97
CA CYS A 148 -0.90 -18.25 16.36
C CYS A 148 -2.31 -18.71 16.73
N VAL A 149 -2.86 -19.69 15.99
CA VAL A 149 -4.28 -20.10 16.14
C VAL A 149 -4.55 -20.81 17.46
N SER A 150 -3.54 -21.32 18.16
CA SER A 150 -3.70 -21.85 19.52
C SER A 150 -4.29 -20.82 20.49
N CYS A 151 -3.89 -19.54 20.35
CA CYS A 151 -4.26 -18.41 21.20
C CYS A 151 -5.21 -17.39 20.55
N HIS A 152 -5.32 -17.37 19.21
CA HIS A 152 -6.12 -16.40 18.46
C HIS A 152 -7.19 -17.09 17.60
N ARG A 153 -8.20 -17.65 18.24
CA ARG A 153 -9.29 -18.38 17.58
C ARG A 153 -10.66 -18.15 18.22
N GLU A 154 -11.71 -18.67 17.59
CA GLU A 154 -13.02 -18.71 18.21
C GLU A 154 -12.98 -19.44 19.56
N GLY A 155 -13.62 -18.85 20.58
CA GLY A 155 -13.62 -19.36 21.96
C GLY A 155 -12.34 -19.09 22.75
N HIS A 156 -11.25 -18.67 22.12
CA HIS A 156 -10.00 -18.32 22.77
C HIS A 156 -9.25 -17.28 21.94
N ALA A 157 -9.66 -16.00 22.10
CA ALA A 157 -9.20 -14.86 21.30
C ALA A 157 -8.38 -13.90 22.17
N GLU A 158 -7.13 -14.26 22.46
CA GLU A 158 -6.22 -13.39 23.21
C GLU A 158 -6.04 -12.05 22.49
N GLY A 159 -5.99 -10.97 23.28
CA GLY A 159 -5.99 -9.61 22.72
C GLY A 159 -7.24 -9.26 21.92
N GLY A 160 -8.31 -10.09 21.93
CA GLY A 160 -9.49 -9.92 21.08
C GLY A 160 -9.25 -10.23 19.60
N LEU A 161 -8.12 -10.85 19.25
CA LEU A 161 -7.75 -11.21 17.88
C LEU A 161 -8.17 -12.66 17.57
N GLN A 162 -8.72 -12.88 16.37
CA GLN A 162 -9.02 -14.20 15.82
C GLN A 162 -8.39 -14.32 14.44
N LEU A 163 -7.61 -15.38 14.20
CA LEU A 163 -6.86 -15.62 12.97
C LEU A 163 -7.34 -16.86 12.21
N ASP A 164 -8.24 -17.64 12.80
CA ASP A 164 -8.88 -18.83 12.23
C ASP A 164 -10.01 -18.49 11.23
N ILE A 165 -10.53 -17.27 11.28
CA ILE A 165 -11.57 -16.78 10.37
C ILE A 165 -11.07 -15.53 9.67
N ARG A 166 -11.01 -15.56 8.33
CA ARG A 166 -10.48 -14.47 7.49
C ARG A 166 -11.08 -13.12 7.87
N GLU A 167 -12.40 -13.01 7.88
CA GLU A 167 -13.10 -11.75 8.16
C GLU A 167 -12.73 -11.18 9.53
N LYS A 168 -12.50 -12.05 10.53
CA LYS A 168 -12.11 -11.66 11.88
C LYS A 168 -10.63 -11.26 11.96
N ALA A 169 -9.76 -11.96 11.22
CA ALA A 169 -8.34 -11.61 11.13
C ALA A 169 -8.16 -10.18 10.58
N PHE A 170 -8.92 -9.82 9.54
CA PHE A 170 -8.93 -8.46 8.99
C PHE A 170 -9.72 -7.45 9.84
N ALA A 171 -10.62 -7.90 10.72
CA ALA A 171 -11.30 -7.02 11.67
C ALA A 171 -10.31 -6.44 12.69
N GLY A 172 -9.34 -7.25 13.15
CA GLY A 172 -8.32 -6.88 14.12
C GLY A 172 -8.74 -7.17 15.57
N GLY A 173 -7.93 -6.73 16.52
CA GLY A 173 -8.15 -6.91 17.96
C GLY A 173 -7.95 -5.61 18.76
N LYS A 174 -7.67 -5.75 20.06
CA LYS A 174 -7.41 -4.60 20.96
C LYS A 174 -6.22 -3.75 20.54
N ALA A 175 -5.23 -4.36 19.87
CA ALA A 175 -4.06 -3.68 19.30
C ALA A 175 -4.35 -3.02 17.94
N GLY A 176 -5.60 -2.95 17.50
CA GLY A 176 -5.99 -2.41 16.20
C GLY A 176 -6.00 -3.47 15.09
N LYS A 177 -5.74 -3.04 13.85
CA LYS A 177 -5.78 -3.92 12.67
C LYS A 177 -4.59 -4.87 12.67
N ALA A 178 -4.87 -6.17 12.76
CA ALA A 178 -3.86 -7.20 12.65
C ALA A 178 -3.27 -7.27 11.24
N ILE A 179 -4.13 -7.17 10.22
CA ILE A 179 -3.71 -7.19 8.82
C ILE A 179 -4.20 -5.92 8.14
N ILE A 180 -3.26 -5.14 7.63
CA ILE A 180 -3.50 -4.02 6.72
C ILE A 180 -2.84 -4.37 5.39
N PRO A 181 -3.63 -4.70 4.34
CA PRO A 181 -3.11 -5.02 3.02
C PRO A 181 -2.06 -4.00 2.54
N GLY A 182 -0.96 -4.49 1.98
CA GLY A 182 0.14 -3.66 1.46
C GLY A 182 0.95 -2.88 2.53
N ARG A 183 0.56 -2.91 3.81
CA ARG A 183 1.15 -2.08 4.87
C ARG A 183 1.52 -2.92 6.08
N SER A 184 2.48 -3.84 5.89
CA SER A 184 2.97 -4.72 6.96
C SER A 184 3.50 -3.95 8.17
N GLY A 185 4.18 -2.81 7.95
CA GLY A 185 4.68 -1.96 9.04
C GLY A 185 3.60 -1.30 9.90
N LEU A 186 2.33 -1.33 9.46
CA LEU A 186 1.16 -0.87 10.23
C LEU A 186 0.26 -2.05 10.66
N SER A 187 0.59 -3.27 10.24
CA SER A 187 -0.15 -4.49 10.54
C SER A 187 0.38 -5.09 11.84
N SER A 188 -0.42 -5.11 12.91
CA SER A 188 0.08 -5.62 14.19
C SER A 188 0.49 -7.09 14.15
N LEU A 189 -0.07 -7.88 13.23
CA LEU A 189 0.33 -9.27 12.99
C LEU A 189 1.80 -9.39 12.54
N TYR A 190 2.32 -8.41 11.81
CA TYR A 190 3.72 -8.38 11.40
C TYR A 190 4.59 -7.66 12.43
N THR A 191 4.17 -6.47 12.90
CA THR A 191 5.04 -5.67 13.77
C THR A 191 5.34 -6.36 15.08
N PHE A 192 4.39 -7.13 15.64
CA PHE A 192 4.61 -7.85 16.91
C PHE A 192 5.49 -9.09 16.77
N THR A 193 5.69 -9.62 15.55
CA THR A 193 6.52 -10.83 15.33
C THR A 193 8.00 -10.53 15.09
N ILE A 194 8.34 -9.24 15.01
CA ILE A 194 9.71 -8.76 14.76
C ILE A 194 10.23 -7.86 15.88
N LEU A 195 9.52 -7.80 17.01
CA LEU A 195 9.97 -7.07 18.19
C LEU A 195 11.20 -7.75 18.82
N PRO A 196 11.99 -7.03 19.63
CA PRO A 196 13.07 -7.63 20.42
C PRO A 196 12.56 -8.77 21.32
N GLU A 197 13.42 -9.77 21.58
CA GLU A 197 13.09 -10.95 22.40
C GLU A 197 12.63 -10.61 23.83
N ASP A 198 13.04 -9.45 24.35
CA ASP A 198 12.69 -8.97 25.69
C ASP A 198 11.46 -8.05 25.72
N HIS A 199 10.79 -7.86 24.59
CA HIS A 199 9.62 -6.98 24.50
C HIS A 199 8.33 -7.69 24.92
N ASP A 200 7.58 -7.09 25.84
CA ASP A 200 6.36 -7.70 26.43
C ASP A 200 5.26 -8.02 25.39
N ASP A 201 5.18 -7.24 24.31
CA ASP A 201 4.23 -7.45 23.19
C ASP A 201 4.76 -8.37 22.07
N LEU A 202 5.96 -8.96 22.21
CA LEU A 202 6.48 -9.91 21.22
C LEU A 202 5.53 -11.10 21.08
N MET A 203 5.29 -11.49 19.84
CA MET A 203 4.42 -12.61 19.51
C MET A 203 5.11 -13.58 18.54
N PRO A 204 4.91 -14.91 18.70
CA PRO A 204 4.28 -15.55 19.85
C PRO A 204 5.10 -15.34 21.15
N PRO A 205 4.46 -15.42 22.34
CA PRO A 205 5.12 -15.19 23.62
C PRO A 205 6.11 -16.30 24.01
#